data_AF-Q0J267-F1
#
_entry.id   AF-Q0J267-F1
#
_cell.length_a   1.000
_cell.length_b   1.000
_cell.length_c   1.000
_cell.angle_alpha   90.00
_cell.angle_beta   90.00
_cell.angle_gamma   90.00
#
_symmetry.space_group_name_H-M   'P 1'
#
loop_
_entity.id
_entity.type
_entity.pdbx_description
1 polymer ?
#
loop_
_entity_poly.entity_id
_entity_poly.type
_entity_poly.pdbx_seq_one_letter_code
_entity_poly.pdbx_strand_id
1 'polypeptide(L)'
;MISSKSNINMDCKMTKIYSTVFQVNQIGTVTESIQAALDSKAAGWGVMVSHRSGETEDNFIADLAVGLASGQIKTGAPCRSERLAKYNQLLRIEMELGNVRYAGEAFRSP
;
A
#
# COMPACT_ATOMS: atom_id res chain seq x y z
N MET A 1 -9.83 -11.11 -2.36
CA MET A 1 -9.10 -11.13 -3.65
C MET A 1 -7.63 -11.30 -3.34
N ILE A 2 -6.95 -12.24 -4.00
CA ILE A 2 -5.53 -12.54 -3.74
C ILE A 2 -4.71 -11.68 -4.69
N SER A 3 -3.72 -10.97 -4.15
CA SER A 3 -2.89 -10.00 -4.87
C SER A 3 -1.91 -10.66 -5.86
N SER A 4 -2.22 -11.79 -6.50
CA SER A 4 -1.27 -12.42 -7.43
C SER A 4 -1.20 -11.67 -8.77
N LYS A 5 -0.02 -11.68 -9.43
CA LYS A 5 0.18 -11.10 -10.77
C LYS A 5 -0.86 -11.58 -11.80
N SER A 6 -1.22 -12.87 -11.74
CA SER A 6 -2.22 -13.46 -12.62
C SER A 6 -3.61 -12.85 -12.44
N ASN A 7 -4.01 -12.60 -11.18
CA ASN A 7 -5.30 -12.02 -10.87
C ASN A 7 -5.33 -10.53 -11.21
N ILE A 8 -4.27 -9.78 -10.93
CA ILE A 8 -4.20 -8.33 -11.23
C ILE A 8 -4.33 -8.08 -12.74
N ASN A 9 -3.60 -8.82 -13.58
CA ASN A 9 -3.71 -8.68 -15.03
C ASN A 9 -5.09 -9.08 -15.58
N MET A 10 -5.70 -10.11 -15.00
CA MET A 10 -7.03 -10.58 -15.41
C MET A 10 -8.13 -9.62 -14.96
N ASP A 11 -8.01 -9.07 -13.76
CA ASP A 11 -8.95 -8.11 -13.19
C ASP A 11 -8.83 -6.74 -13.87
N CYS A 12 -7.62 -6.27 -14.20
CA CYS A 12 -7.38 -5.05 -15.00
C CYS A 12 -8.08 -5.12 -16.36
N LYS A 13 -8.06 -6.28 -17.01
CA LYS A 13 -8.78 -6.50 -18.28
C LYS A 13 -10.30 -6.58 -18.11
N MET A 14 -10.79 -6.95 -16.93
CA MET A 14 -12.21 -7.20 -16.67
C MET A 14 -12.97 -6.03 -16.02
N THR A 15 -12.34 -4.85 -15.84
CA THR A 15 -12.96 -3.60 -15.34
C THR A 15 -13.83 -3.74 -14.07
N LYS A 16 -13.53 -4.69 -13.18
CA LYS A 16 -14.39 -5.02 -12.02
C LYS A 16 -13.95 -4.45 -10.67
N ILE A 17 -12.84 -3.72 -10.59
CA ILE A 17 -12.27 -3.28 -9.30
C ILE A 17 -11.72 -1.85 -9.42
N TYR A 18 -12.01 -1.04 -8.41
CA TYR A 18 -11.60 0.37 -8.34
C TYR A 18 -10.32 0.61 -7.52
N SER A 19 -9.82 -0.42 -6.81
CA SER A 19 -8.61 -0.35 -5.98
C SER A 19 -8.02 -1.74 -5.70
N THR A 20 -6.71 -1.89 -5.86
CA THR A 20 -5.98 -3.13 -5.49
C THR A 20 -5.49 -3.04 -4.05
N VAL A 21 -5.88 -4.00 -3.20
CA VAL A 21 -5.35 -4.14 -1.85
C VAL A 21 -4.06 -4.94 -1.90
N PHE A 22 -2.95 -4.29 -1.58
CA PHE A 22 -1.62 -4.85 -1.72
C PHE A 22 -1.12 -5.44 -0.41
N GLN A 23 -0.90 -6.76 -0.41
CA GLN A 23 -0.25 -7.48 0.69
C GLN A 23 1.04 -8.10 0.16
N VAL A 24 2.20 -7.53 0.53
CA VAL A 24 3.53 -7.94 0.03
C VAL A 24 3.77 -9.44 0.21
N ASN A 25 3.32 -9.98 1.34
CA ASN A 25 3.46 -11.40 1.67
C ASN A 25 2.51 -12.35 0.92
N GLN A 26 1.58 -11.84 0.10
CA GLN A 26 0.76 -12.67 -0.80
C GLN A 26 1.43 -12.90 -2.16
N ILE A 27 2.30 -11.99 -2.59
CA ILE A 27 3.03 -12.09 -3.86
C ILE A 27 4.37 -12.82 -3.67
N GLY A 28 5.02 -12.63 -2.52
CA GLY A 28 6.21 -13.39 -2.12
C GLY A 28 7.50 -12.57 -2.15
N THR A 29 7.65 -11.60 -3.05
CA THR A 29 8.84 -10.73 -3.11
C THR A 29 8.50 -9.24 -3.23
N VAL A 30 9.45 -8.39 -2.81
CA VAL A 30 9.32 -6.92 -2.88
C VAL A 30 9.26 -6.45 -4.34
N THR A 31 10.13 -6.96 -5.20
CA THR A 31 10.20 -6.58 -6.62
C THR A 31 8.88 -6.85 -7.34
N GLU A 32 8.29 -8.02 -7.10
CA GLU A 32 7.02 -8.37 -7.72
C GLU A 32 5.86 -7.56 -7.15
N SER A 33 5.97 -7.17 -5.88
CA SER A 33 5.00 -6.29 -5.25
C SER A 33 5.02 -4.89 -5.86
N ILE A 34 6.21 -4.34 -6.10
CA ILE A 34 6.38 -3.06 -6.78
C ILE A 34 5.83 -3.15 -8.20
N GLN A 35 6.16 -4.20 -8.95
CA GLN A 35 5.69 -4.35 -10.33
C GLN A 35 4.16 -4.37 -10.41
N ALA A 36 3.48 -5.15 -9.56
CA ALA A 36 2.04 -5.23 -9.60
C ALA A 36 1.34 -3.94 -9.12
N ALA A 37 1.98 -3.15 -8.25
CA ALA A 37 1.51 -1.81 -7.90
C ALA A 37 1.65 -0.84 -9.10
N LEU A 38 2.77 -0.88 -9.83
CA LEU A 38 2.98 -0.08 -11.04
C LEU A 38 2.00 -0.46 -12.15
N ASP A 39 1.77 -1.76 -12.37
CA ASP A 39 0.79 -2.24 -13.36
C ASP A 39 -0.63 -1.77 -13.01
N SER A 40 -1.00 -1.80 -11.73
CA SER A 40 -2.30 -1.28 -11.26
C SER A 40 -2.42 0.22 -11.50
N LYS A 41 -1.38 1.00 -11.19
CA LYS A 41 -1.36 2.45 -11.44
C LYS A 41 -1.43 2.79 -12.92
N ALA A 42 -0.70 2.05 -13.77
CA ALA A 42 -0.75 2.21 -15.22
C ALA A 42 -2.14 1.91 -15.80
N ALA A 43 -2.90 1.03 -15.17
CA ALA A 43 -4.30 0.76 -15.49
C ALA A 43 -5.29 1.80 -14.92
N GLY A 44 -4.81 2.86 -14.25
CA GLY A 44 -5.62 3.90 -13.64
C GLY A 44 -6.27 3.51 -12.31
N TRP A 45 -5.77 2.45 -11.66
CA TRP A 45 -6.32 1.96 -10.39
C TRP A 45 -5.58 2.54 -9.19
N GLY A 46 -6.32 2.79 -8.12
CA GLY A 46 -5.74 3.12 -6.82
C GLY A 46 -5.04 1.89 -6.22
N VAL A 47 -3.91 2.13 -5.55
CA VAL A 47 -3.17 1.09 -4.82
C VAL A 47 -3.28 1.37 -3.33
N MET A 48 -3.78 0.42 -2.56
CA MET A 48 -3.83 0.52 -1.10
C MET A 48 -2.90 -0.51 -0.49
N VAL A 49 -1.85 -0.07 0.21
CA VAL A 49 -0.98 -0.97 0.98
C VAL A 49 -1.72 -1.43 2.23
N SER A 50 -1.69 -2.72 2.55
CA SER A 50 -2.43 -3.28 3.68
C SER A 50 -1.58 -4.17 4.57
N HIS A 51 -1.84 -4.08 5.88
CA HIS A 51 -1.36 -5.03 6.88
C HIS A 51 -1.98 -6.42 6.75
N ARG A 52 -1.54 -7.34 7.62
CA ARG A 52 -2.21 -8.63 7.88
C ARG A 52 -2.84 -8.68 9.27
N SER A 53 -3.67 -9.71 9.52
CA SER A 53 -4.25 -9.93 10.85
C SER A 53 -3.19 -10.26 11.90
N GLY A 54 -2.19 -11.08 11.56
CA GLY A 54 -0.98 -11.27 12.37
C GLY A 54 0.14 -10.35 11.88
N GLU A 55 0.40 -9.27 12.61
CA GLU A 55 1.49 -8.32 12.33
C GLU A 55 2.60 -8.41 13.36
N THR A 56 3.77 -7.94 12.97
CA THR A 56 4.94 -7.76 13.84
C THR A 56 5.21 -6.26 14.06
N GLU A 57 6.21 -5.90 14.85
CA GLU A 57 6.62 -4.50 15.02
C GLU A 57 7.36 -3.92 13.81
N ASP A 58 7.65 -4.75 12.80
CA ASP A 58 8.22 -4.33 11.52
C ASP A 58 7.31 -3.28 10.87
N ASN A 59 7.88 -2.17 10.44
CA ASN A 59 7.17 -1.03 9.88
C ASN A 59 7.35 -0.86 8.36
N PHE A 60 7.92 -1.87 7.67
CA PHE A 60 8.26 -1.84 6.24
C PHE A 60 7.13 -1.35 5.34
N ILE A 61 5.88 -1.72 5.64
CA ILE A 61 4.74 -1.34 4.81
C ILE A 61 4.44 0.17 4.84
N ALA A 62 4.91 0.90 5.86
CA ALA A 62 4.82 2.37 5.91
C ALA A 62 5.72 3.00 4.85
N ASP A 63 7.00 2.63 4.84
CA ASP A 63 8.00 3.08 3.86
C ASP A 63 7.62 2.63 2.45
N LEU A 64 7.10 1.40 2.29
CA LEU A 64 6.60 0.92 1.01
C LEU A 64 5.42 1.75 0.49
N ALA A 65 4.47 2.13 1.36
CA ALA A 65 3.31 2.91 0.96
C ALA A 65 3.70 4.31 0.46
N VAL A 66 4.70 4.94 1.10
CA VAL A 66 5.26 6.23 0.68
C VAL A 66 6.09 6.08 -0.58
N GLY A 67 6.99 5.10 -0.66
CA GLY A 67 7.85 4.86 -1.82
C GLY A 67 7.07 4.50 -3.08
N LEU A 68 5.95 3.80 -2.95
CA LEU A 68 5.03 3.53 -4.05
C LEU A 68 4.13 4.72 -4.39
N ALA A 69 4.14 5.81 -3.60
CA ALA A 69 3.19 6.92 -3.67
C ALA A 69 1.74 6.40 -3.74
N SER A 70 1.39 5.44 -2.88
CA SER A 70 0.11 4.74 -2.93
C SER A 70 -1.08 5.65 -2.57
N GLY A 71 -0.84 6.67 -1.73
CA GLY A 71 -1.88 7.59 -1.24
C GLY A 71 -2.79 7.00 -0.16
N GLN A 72 -2.74 5.69 0.06
CA GLN A 72 -3.61 4.98 1.00
C GLN A 72 -2.89 3.81 1.67
N ILE A 73 -3.05 3.70 2.99
CA ILE A 73 -2.55 2.57 3.76
C ILE A 73 -3.60 2.11 4.78
N LYS A 74 -3.81 0.80 4.87
CA LYS A 74 -4.65 0.16 5.88
C LYS A 74 -3.77 -0.63 6.84
N THR A 75 -3.46 -0.05 8.00
CA THR A 75 -2.57 -0.68 8.99
C THR A 75 -3.21 -0.90 10.37
N GLY A 76 -4.54 -0.87 10.47
CA GLY A 76 -5.30 -1.29 11.66
C GLY A 76 -5.88 -0.13 12.45
N ALA A 77 -6.42 -0.41 13.63
CA ALA A 77 -6.84 0.63 14.55
C ALA A 77 -5.62 1.33 15.18
N PRO A 78 -5.76 2.56 15.71
CA PRO A 78 -4.70 3.25 16.46
C PRO A 78 -4.55 2.65 17.88
N CYS A 79 -4.43 1.33 17.95
CA CYS A 79 -4.21 0.58 19.18
C CYS A 79 -3.37 -0.66 18.85
N ARG A 80 -2.67 -1.16 19.88
CA ARG A 80 -1.68 -2.26 19.79
C ARG A 80 -0.41 -1.85 19.03
N SER A 81 0.75 -2.14 19.62
CA SER A 81 2.04 -1.61 19.19
C SER A 81 2.42 -2.01 17.77
N GLU A 82 2.04 -3.21 17.31
CA GLU A 82 2.33 -3.68 15.96
C GLU A 82 1.61 -2.86 14.87
N ARG A 83 0.54 -2.14 15.22
CA ARG A 83 -0.19 -1.22 14.33
C ARG A 83 0.39 0.18 14.43
N LEU A 84 0.61 0.64 15.66
CA LEU A 84 1.19 1.94 15.95
C LEU A 84 2.59 2.09 15.35
N ALA A 85 3.38 1.02 15.28
CA ALA A 85 4.71 1.03 14.66
C ALA A 85 4.71 1.61 13.23
N LYS A 86 3.69 1.27 12.42
CA LYS A 86 3.55 1.78 11.04
C LYS A 86 3.08 3.23 11.01
N TYR A 87 2.10 3.59 11.84
CA TYR A 87 1.64 4.98 11.95
C TYR A 87 2.76 5.93 12.43
N ASN A 88 3.51 5.51 13.43
CA ASN A 88 4.65 6.27 13.95
C ASN A 88 5.76 6.39 12.90
N GLN A 89 5.96 5.36 12.07
CA GLN A 89 6.92 5.43 10.97
C GLN A 89 6.48 6.43 9.90
N LEU A 90 5.20 6.49 9.54
CA LEU A 90 4.68 7.52 8.62
C LEU A 90 4.94 8.93 9.13
N LEU A 91 4.72 9.18 10.44
CA LEU A 91 5.01 10.46 11.06
C LEU A 91 6.52 10.78 11.01
N ARG A 92 7.39 9.79 11.23
CA ARG A 92 8.84 9.96 11.10
C ARG A 92 9.24 10.32 9.68
N ILE A 93 8.69 9.63 8.68
CA ILE A 93 8.95 9.90 7.26
C ILE A 93 8.49 11.32 6.88
N GLU A 94 7.31 11.73 7.34
CA GLU A 94 6.80 13.09 7.13
C GLU A 94 7.74 14.15 7.74
N MET A 95 8.20 13.93 8.97
CA MET A 95 9.16 14.82 9.64
C MET A 95 10.51 14.86 8.92
N GLU A 96 10.99 13.73 8.40
CA GLU A 96 12.29 13.63 7.71
C GLU A 96 12.27 14.35 6.35
N LEU A 97 11.20 14.20 5.58
CA LEU A 97 11.06 14.82 4.26
C LEU A 97 10.63 16.30 4.33
N GLY A 98 9.96 16.70 5.42
CA GLY A 98 9.55 18.07 5.69
C GLY A 98 8.43 18.57 4.79
N ASN A 99 8.74 18.95 3.55
CA ASN A 99 7.77 19.53 2.60
C ASN A 99 7.15 18.46 1.70
N VAL A 100 6.30 17.60 2.28
CA VAL A 100 5.59 16.53 1.58
C VAL A 100 4.11 16.83 1.37
N ARG A 101 3.50 16.18 0.39
CA ARG A 101 2.07 16.30 0.13
C ARG A 101 1.30 15.17 0.80
N TYR A 102 0.30 15.53 1.61
CA TYR A 102 -0.72 14.61 2.06
C TYR A 102 -1.73 14.35 0.94
N ALA A 103 -2.06 13.08 0.68
CA ALA A 103 -2.90 12.70 -0.46
C ALA A 103 -4.34 13.22 -0.39
N GLY A 104 -4.91 13.38 0.82
CA GLY A 104 -6.23 13.98 1.04
C GLY A 104 -7.36 13.36 0.21
N GLU A 105 -8.21 14.18 -0.39
CA GLU A 105 -9.31 13.73 -1.25
C GLU A 105 -8.82 13.02 -2.53
N ALA A 106 -7.59 13.27 -2.95
CA ALA A 106 -6.95 12.64 -4.10
C ALA A 106 -6.32 11.28 -3.75
N PHE A 107 -6.64 10.68 -2.60
CA PHE A 107 -6.05 9.41 -2.13
C PHE A 107 -6.05 8.26 -3.17
N ARG A 108 -6.96 8.25 -4.15
CA ARG A 108 -7.02 7.24 -5.23
C ARG A 108 -6.01 7.46 -6.37
N SER A 109 -5.56 8.69 -6.56
CA SER A 109 -4.63 9.13 -7.60
C SER A 109 -3.81 10.33 -7.08
N PRO A 110 -2.94 10.11 -6.08
CA PRO A 110 -2.17 11.15 -5.42
C PRO A 110 -1.07 11.76 -6.30
#